data_AF-A0A6P6TCD7-F1
#
_entry.id   AF-A0A6P6TCD7-F1
#
_cell.length_a   1.000
_cell.length_b   1.000
_cell.length_c   1.000
_cell.angle_alpha   90.00
_cell.angle_beta   90.00
_cell.angle_gamma   90.00
#
_symmetry.space_group_name_H-M   'P 1'
#
loop_
_entity.id
_entity.type
_entity.pdbx_description
1 polymer ?
#
loop_
_entity_poly.entity_id
_entity_poly.type
_entity_poly.pdbx_seq_one_letter_code
_entity_poly.pdbx_strand_id
1 'polypeptide(L)'
;MAILKACAFLILSALLLIHLTDAAQVVSKGIPSPSPSPLPAPKPIDCGAACGYRCSKTKRPNLCKRACGSCCAKCSCVPPGTSGNYEACPCYYKLTTVNKSTGKVVRKCP
;
A
#
# COMPACT_ATOMS: atom_id res chain seq x y z
N MET A 1 -22.16 -6.33 -55.38
CA MET A 1 -21.86 -4.89 -55.19
C MET A 1 -22.50 -4.29 -53.93
N ALA A 2 -23.75 -4.66 -53.56
CA ALA A 2 -24.41 -4.14 -52.35
C ALA A 2 -23.88 -4.72 -51.03
N ILE A 3 -23.61 -6.03 -51.01
CA ILE A 3 -23.10 -6.76 -49.82
C ILE A 3 -21.70 -6.27 -49.43
N LEU A 4 -20.82 -6.06 -50.42
CA LEU A 4 -19.46 -5.55 -50.20
C LEU A 4 -19.45 -4.12 -49.61
N LYS A 5 -20.42 -3.30 -50.01
CA LYS A 5 -20.65 -1.95 -49.47
C LYS A 5 -21.12 -2.01 -48.02
N ALA A 6 -22.06 -2.90 -47.70
CA ALA A 6 -22.54 -3.10 -46.33
C ALA A 6 -21.43 -3.57 -45.39
N CYS A 7 -20.57 -4.50 -45.84
CA CYS A 7 -19.40 -4.93 -45.08
C CYS A 7 -18.41 -3.78 -44.86
N ALA A 8 -18.18 -2.93 -45.88
CA ALA A 8 -17.29 -1.77 -45.75
C ALA A 8 -17.81 -0.76 -44.71
N PHE A 9 -19.13 -0.51 -44.66
CA PHE A 9 -19.73 0.37 -43.65
C PHE A 9 -19.64 -0.20 -42.23
N LEU A 10 -19.82 -1.52 -42.06
CA LEU A 10 -19.68 -2.19 -40.75
C LEU A 10 -18.22 -2.19 -40.25
N ILE A 11 -17.26 -2.32 -41.16
CA ILE A 11 -15.83 -2.26 -40.81
C ILE A 11 -15.43 -0.83 -40.43
N LEU A 12 -15.92 0.18 -41.17
CA LEU A 12 -15.61 1.58 -40.90
C LEU A 12 -16.21 2.06 -39.56
N SER A 13 -17.41 1.62 -39.21
CA SER A 13 -18.02 1.94 -37.91
C SER A 13 -17.29 1.28 -36.75
N ALA A 14 -16.84 0.04 -36.89
CA ALA A 14 -16.02 -0.65 -35.89
C ALA A 14 -14.66 0.05 -35.67
N LEU A 15 -13.99 0.48 -36.75
CA LEU A 15 -12.72 1.21 -36.68
C LEU A 15 -12.87 2.56 -35.95
N LEU A 16 -13.96 3.28 -36.20
CA LEU A 16 -14.24 4.56 -35.54
C LEU A 16 -14.43 4.40 -34.02
N LEU A 17 -15.06 3.31 -33.58
CA LEU A 17 -15.24 3.01 -32.14
C LEU A 17 -13.91 2.66 -31.45
N ILE A 18 -12.97 2.01 -32.14
CA ILE A 18 -11.65 1.66 -31.60
C ILE A 18 -10.79 2.91 -31.35
N HIS A 19 -10.87 3.93 -32.21
CA HIS A 19 -10.13 5.17 -32.02
C HIS A 19 -10.64 6.02 -30.84
N LEU A 20 -11.91 5.87 -30.44
CA LEU A 20 -12.49 6.62 -29.31
C LEU A 20 -12.06 6.11 -27.94
N THR A 21 -11.52 4.88 -27.85
CA THR A 21 -11.06 4.27 -26.59
C THR A 21 -9.65 4.71 -26.14
N ASP A 22 -8.90 5.48 -26.94
CA ASP A 22 -7.54 5.93 -26.62
C ASP A 22 -7.52 7.27 -25.84
N ALA A 23 -8.23 7.35 -24.71
CA ALA A 23 -8.10 8.48 -23.77
C ALA A 23 -8.02 8.06 -22.29
N ALA A 24 -7.93 6.75 -22.01
CA ALA A 24 -7.81 6.24 -20.65
C ALA A 24 -6.62 5.28 -20.52
N GLN A 25 -5.41 5.81 -20.60
CA GLN A 25 -4.21 5.18 -20.06
C GLN A 25 -3.50 6.14 -19.12
N VAL A 26 -4.01 6.20 -17.89
CA VAL A 26 -3.19 6.47 -16.71
C VAL A 26 -2.28 5.27 -16.46
N VAL A 27 -1.21 5.16 -17.24
CA VAL A 27 -0.02 4.40 -16.84
C VAL A 27 1.14 5.36 -16.90
N SER A 28 1.54 5.84 -15.72
CA SER A 28 2.85 6.42 -15.49
C SER A 28 3.89 5.45 -16.04
N LYS A 29 4.41 5.76 -17.23
CA LYS A 29 5.69 5.26 -17.70
C LYS A 29 6.70 5.59 -16.60
N GLY A 30 7.18 4.53 -15.95
CA GLY A 30 8.34 4.61 -15.08
C GLY A 30 9.47 5.27 -15.86
N ILE A 31 9.90 6.43 -15.36
CA ILE A 31 11.19 7.00 -15.70
C ILE A 31 12.25 5.95 -15.32
N PRO A 32 13.22 5.62 -16.18
CA PRO A 32 14.41 4.90 -15.74
C PRO A 32 15.16 5.82 -14.78
N SER A 33 14.87 5.68 -13.49
CA SER A 33 15.65 6.30 -12.44
C SER A 33 17.07 5.70 -12.54
N PRO A 34 18.14 6.51 -12.43
CA PRO A 34 19.50 5.96 -12.35
C PRO A 34 19.54 4.96 -11.20
N SER A 35 19.99 3.75 -11.51
CA SER A 35 20.16 2.62 -10.61
C SER A 35 20.58 3.09 -9.21
N PRO A 36 19.76 2.91 -8.16
CA PRO A 36 20.26 3.06 -6.81
C PRO A 36 21.33 1.99 -6.65
N SER A 37 22.55 2.41 -6.33
CA SER A 37 23.59 1.54 -5.79
C SER A 37 22.95 0.52 -4.83
N PRO A 38 23.38 -0.75 -4.80
CA PRO A 38 22.73 -1.78 -3.98
C PRO A 38 22.54 -1.26 -2.56
N LEU A 39 21.30 -0.87 -2.24
CA LEU A 39 20.96 -0.42 -0.91
C LEU A 39 21.29 -1.62 -0.02
N PRO A 40 22.12 -1.47 1.03
CA PRO A 40 22.44 -2.58 1.91
C PRO A 40 21.14 -3.27 2.27
N ALA A 41 21.09 -4.59 2.00
CA ALA A 41 19.91 -5.40 2.23
C ALA A 41 19.33 -5.02 3.60
N PRO A 42 18.00 -4.77 3.71
CA PRO A 42 17.43 -4.26 4.94
C PRO A 42 17.81 -5.21 6.07
N LYS A 43 18.67 -4.71 6.96
CA LYS A 43 19.08 -5.45 8.16
C LYS A 43 17.82 -5.92 8.87
N PRO A 44 17.75 -7.20 9.29
CA PRO A 44 16.56 -7.72 9.96
C PRO A 44 16.28 -6.86 11.19
N ILE A 45 15.10 -6.25 11.25
CA ILE A 45 14.66 -5.47 12.41
C ILE A 45 14.36 -6.42 13.57
N ASP A 46 14.90 -6.11 14.75
CA ASP A 46 14.46 -6.75 15.98
C ASP A 46 13.13 -6.12 16.42
N CYS A 47 12.03 -6.77 16.01
CA CYS A 47 10.68 -6.36 16.43
C CYS A 47 10.51 -6.38 17.95
N GLY A 48 11.21 -7.27 18.67
CA GLY A 48 11.13 -7.39 20.13
C GLY A 48 11.64 -6.14 20.82
N ALA A 49 12.88 -5.74 20.52
CA ALA A 49 13.48 -4.52 21.06
C ALA A 49 12.71 -3.26 20.62
N ALA A 50 12.36 -3.14 19.33
CA ALA A 50 11.68 -1.98 18.78
C ALA A 50 10.27 -1.78 19.38
N CYS A 51 9.47 -2.85 19.47
CA CYS A 51 8.17 -2.80 20.12
C CYS A 51 8.29 -2.63 21.64
N GLY A 52 9.38 -3.13 22.25
CA GLY A 52 9.70 -2.90 23.65
C GLY A 52 9.81 -1.41 23.97
N TYR A 53 10.60 -0.68 23.19
CA TYR A 53 10.72 0.78 23.32
C TYR A 53 9.41 1.50 22.99
N ARG A 54 8.79 1.19 21.84
CA ARG A 54 7.56 1.85 21.37
C ARG A 54 6.44 1.77 22.40
N CYS A 55 6.32 0.64 23.10
CA CYS A 55 5.30 0.40 24.11
C CYS A 55 5.72 0.69 25.56
N SER A 56 6.88 1.30 25.80
CA SER A 56 7.42 1.51 27.15
C SER A 56 6.61 2.46 28.03
N LYS A 57 5.90 3.43 27.45
CA LYS A 57 5.11 4.45 28.18
C LYS A 57 3.60 4.20 28.21
N THR A 58 3.11 3.11 27.63
CA THR A 58 1.68 2.81 27.66
C THR A 58 1.27 2.16 28.98
N LYS A 59 0.04 2.44 29.44
CA LYS A 59 -0.57 1.78 30.62
C LYS A 59 -0.78 0.27 30.43
N ARG A 60 -0.80 -0.22 29.18
CA ARG A 60 -1.02 -1.64 28.83
C ARG A 60 0.10 -2.17 27.93
N PRO A 61 1.34 -2.30 28.46
CA PRO A 61 2.52 -2.61 27.66
C PRO A 61 2.42 -3.96 26.95
N ASN A 62 1.87 -5.00 27.59
CA ASN A 62 1.75 -6.33 26.98
C ASN A 62 0.77 -6.34 25.79
N LEU A 63 -0.35 -5.64 25.92
CA LEU A 63 -1.32 -5.51 24.83
C LEU A 63 -0.72 -4.73 23.65
N CYS A 64 -0.03 -3.62 23.95
CA CYS A 64 0.66 -2.81 22.94
C CYS A 64 1.74 -3.63 22.22
N LYS A 65 2.61 -4.34 22.95
CA LYS A 65 3.69 -5.16 22.37
C LYS A 65 3.12 -6.24 21.45
N ARG A 66 2.02 -6.90 21.83
CA ARG A 66 1.36 -7.91 20.98
C ARG A 66 0.83 -7.30 19.68
N ALA A 67 0.17 -6.15 19.76
CA ALA A 67 -0.32 -5.45 18.56
C ALA A 67 0.84 -4.99 17.67
N CYS A 68 1.83 -4.31 18.27
CA CYS A 68 3.05 -3.85 17.60
C CYS A 68 3.79 -4.99 16.91
N GLY A 69 3.99 -6.14 17.57
CA GLY A 69 4.68 -7.30 17.01
C GLY A 69 3.99 -7.84 15.76
N SER A 70 2.65 -7.93 15.76
CA SER A 70 1.89 -8.35 14.58
C SER A 70 2.02 -7.37 13.40
N CYS A 71 2.12 -6.07 13.69
CA CYS A 71 2.33 -5.04 12.69
C CYS A 71 3.78 -5.04 12.18
N CYS A 72 4.75 -5.24 13.06
CA CYS A 72 6.16 -5.34 12.73
C CYS A 72 6.45 -6.58 11.88
N ALA A 73 5.86 -7.73 12.19
CA ALA A 73 6.00 -8.93 11.37
C ALA A 73 5.46 -8.74 9.95
N LYS A 74 4.42 -7.93 9.77
CA LYS A 74 3.82 -7.65 8.46
C LYS A 74 4.55 -6.57 7.68
N CYS A 75 5.04 -5.54 8.36
CA CYS A 75 5.59 -4.33 7.73
C CYS A 75 7.11 -4.20 7.85
N SER A 76 7.77 -5.08 8.61
CA SER A 76 9.20 -5.06 8.93
C SER A 76 9.71 -3.67 9.35
N CYS A 77 8.88 -2.91 10.07
CA CYS A 77 9.12 -1.52 10.44
C CYS A 77 8.35 -1.20 11.73
N VAL A 78 8.99 -0.49 12.66
CA VAL A 78 8.35 0.12 13.84
C VAL A 78 8.79 1.58 13.85
N PRO A 79 7.86 2.55 13.86
CA PRO A 79 8.27 3.94 13.79
C PRO A 79 9.00 4.36 15.10
N PRO A 80 9.82 5.43 15.08
CA PRO A 80 10.62 5.84 16.24
C PRO A 80 9.80 6.56 17.31
N GLY A 81 10.25 6.49 18.56
CA GLY A 81 9.58 7.14 19.71
C GLY A 81 8.59 6.22 20.44
N THR A 82 7.76 6.78 21.32
CA THR A 82 6.71 6.05 22.07
C THR A 82 5.29 6.41 21.63
N SER A 83 5.14 7.44 20.82
CA SER A 83 3.92 7.86 20.13
C SER A 83 4.27 8.57 18.82
N GLY A 84 3.35 8.65 17.87
CA GLY A 84 3.55 9.42 16.63
C GLY A 84 4.63 8.86 15.68
N ASN A 85 5.15 9.75 14.83
CA ASN A 85 6.15 9.47 13.80
C ASN A 85 5.74 8.38 12.80
N TYR A 86 4.45 8.28 12.52
CA TYR A 86 3.91 7.19 11.73
C TYR A 86 4.28 7.27 10.23
N GLU A 87 4.63 8.47 9.77
CA GLU A 87 5.18 8.75 8.44
C GLU A 87 6.49 8.00 8.17
N ALA A 88 7.26 7.67 9.22
CA ALA A 88 8.47 6.85 9.09
C ALA A 88 8.18 5.39 8.70
N CYS A 89 6.97 4.89 8.99
CA CYS A 89 6.55 3.53 8.61
C CYS A 89 5.13 3.54 8.01
N PRO A 90 4.96 3.89 6.73
CA PRO A 90 3.64 4.01 6.09
C PRO A 90 2.80 2.73 6.12
N CYS A 91 3.42 1.54 5.97
CA CYS A 91 2.73 0.26 6.10
C CYS A 91 2.13 0.09 7.50
N TYR A 92 2.95 0.32 8.54
CA TYR A 92 2.54 0.21 9.94
C TYR A 92 1.38 1.15 10.25
N TYR A 93 1.44 2.39 9.75
CA TYR A 93 0.39 3.38 9.91
C TYR A 93 -0.94 2.97 9.26
N LYS A 94 -0.90 2.43 8.04
CA LYS A 94 -2.10 2.12 7.24
C LYS A 94 -2.87 0.89 7.70
N LEU A 95 -2.30 0.05 8.57
CA LEU A 95 -2.98 -1.14 9.07
C LEU A 95 -4.14 -0.76 10.00
N THR A 96 -5.34 -1.21 9.65
CA THR A 96 -6.58 -0.99 10.39
C THR A 96 -7.24 -2.29 10.83
N THR A 97 -8.18 -2.19 11.76
CA THR A 97 -9.07 -3.27 12.20
C THR A 97 -10.45 -2.69 12.45
N VAL A 98 -11.48 -3.53 12.35
CA VAL A 98 -12.84 -3.15 12.74
C VAL A 98 -13.01 -3.40 14.22
N ASN A 99 -13.51 -2.40 14.95
CA ASN A 99 -13.93 -2.55 16.32
C ASN A 99 -15.29 -3.28 16.34
N LYS A 100 -15.35 -4.48 16.91
CA LYS A 100 -16.55 -5.34 16.85
C LYS A 100 -17.76 -4.78 17.62
N SER A 101 -17.54 -3.98 18.65
CA SER A 101 -18.64 -3.42 19.45
C SER A 101 -19.24 -2.15 18.85
N THR A 102 -18.45 -1.38 18.11
CA THR A 102 -18.89 -0.09 17.53
C THR A 102 -19.00 -0.11 16.00
N GLY A 103 -18.53 -1.17 15.34
CA GLY A 103 -18.44 -1.26 13.87
C GLY A 103 -17.39 -0.34 13.24
N LYS A 104 -16.70 0.49 14.02
CA LYS A 104 -15.80 1.53 13.51
C LYS A 104 -14.46 0.93 13.05
N VAL A 105 -13.96 1.41 11.91
CA VAL A 105 -12.57 1.16 11.48
C VAL A 105 -11.62 1.99 12.34
N VAL A 106 -10.70 1.33 13.02
CA VAL A 106 -9.69 1.95 13.88
C VAL A 106 -8.29 1.49 13.47
N ARG A 107 -7.26 2.25 13.85
CA ARG A 107 -5.87 1.79 13.63
C ARG A 107 -5.62 0.51 14.40
N LYS A 108 -4.94 -0.44 13.74
CA LYS A 108 -4.55 -1.71 14.36
C LYS A 108 -3.29 -1.54 15.20
N CYS A 109 -2.34 -0.77 14.70
CA CYS A 109 -1.01 -0.65 15.29
C CYS A 109 -0.95 0.52 16.28
N PRO A 110 -0.23 0.36 17.41
CA PRO A 110 -0.10 1.39 18.45
C PRO A 110 0.73 2.60 17.99
#